data_AF-A0A859QTB3-F1
#
_entry.id   AF-A0A859QTB3-F1
#
_cell.length_a   1.000
_cell.length_b   1.000
_cell.length_c   1.000
_cell.angle_alpha   90.00
_cell.angle_beta   90.00
_cell.angle_gamma   90.00
#
_symmetry.space_group_name_H-M   'P 1'
#
loop_
_entity.id
_entity.type
_entity.pdbx_description
1 polymer ?
#
loop_
_entity_poly.entity_id
_entity_poly.type
_entity_poly.pdbx_seq_one_letter_code
_entity_poly.pdbx_strand_id
1 'polypeptide(L)'
;MRESAKTLNAMTLRERSDLMMSVADALEATAEKAHEMGNDRFAANSISLARIISGCAGDVVTSDLPAAELLLQHGIALLSLFPGGTPRSTVH
;
A
#
# COMPACT_ATOMS: atom_id res chain seq x y z
N MET A 1 20.33 1.92 -15.13
CA MET A 1 20.23 2.80 -13.97
C MET A 1 19.44 2.05 -12.91
N ARG A 2 20.07 1.53 -11.85
CA ARG A 2 19.33 0.90 -10.74
C ARG A 2 18.80 2.06 -9.90
N GLU A 3 17.51 2.33 -9.97
CA GLU A 3 16.85 3.27 -9.07
C GLU A 3 17.10 2.76 -7.65
N SER A 4 17.97 3.48 -6.94
CA SER A 4 18.24 3.25 -5.54
C SER A 4 16.89 3.33 -4.85
N ALA A 5 16.33 2.19 -4.46
CA ALA A 5 15.19 2.13 -3.58
C ALA A 5 15.60 2.90 -2.33
N LYS A 6 15.19 4.18 -2.27
CA LYS A 6 15.45 5.06 -1.14
C LYS A 6 14.74 4.38 0.01
N THR A 7 15.49 3.67 0.85
CA THR A 7 14.95 2.98 2.02
C THR A 7 14.14 4.01 2.80
N LEU A 8 12.98 3.66 3.38
CA LEU A 8 12.13 4.59 4.12
C LEU A 8 12.92 5.50 5.07
N ASN A 9 14.02 4.98 5.64
CA ASN A 9 14.97 5.71 6.47
C ASN A 9 15.63 6.96 5.82
N ALA A 10 15.84 6.95 4.51
CA ALA A 10 16.39 8.08 3.74
C ALA A 10 15.32 9.07 3.23
N MET A 11 14.04 8.77 3.41
CA MET A 11 12.92 9.65 3.07
C MET A 11 12.61 10.61 4.23
N THR A 12 12.25 11.84 3.89
CA THR A 12 11.70 12.82 4.84
C THR A 12 10.32 12.40 5.34
N LEU A 13 9.88 12.93 6.49
CA LEU A 13 8.55 12.64 7.05
C LEU A 13 7.42 12.89 6.04
N ARG A 14 7.55 13.94 5.21
CA ARG A 14 6.59 14.26 4.14
C ARG A 14 6.59 13.19 3.06
N GLU A 15 7.75 12.85 2.50
CA GLU A 15 7.86 11.78 1.49
C GLU A 15 7.30 10.44 2.01
N ARG A 16 7.51 10.12 3.30
CA ARG A 16 6.95 8.91 3.92
C ARG A 16 5.43 8.96 4.01
N SER A 17 4.88 10.09 4.45
CA SER A 17 3.43 10.29 4.55
C SER A 17 2.78 10.21 3.18
N ASP A 18 3.38 10.84 2.16
CA ASP A 18 2.91 10.82 0.79
C ASP A 18 2.92 9.39 0.21
N LEU A 19 3.97 8.60 0.48
CA LEU A 19 4.04 7.20 0.08
C LEU A 19 2.95 6.35 0.76
N MET A 20 2.75 6.53 2.07
CA MET A 20 1.70 5.82 2.80
C MET A 20 0.30 6.17 2.27
N MET A 21 0.05 7.45 2.00
CA MET A 21 -1.21 7.90 1.39
C MET A 21 -1.42 7.24 0.02
N SER A 22 -0.38 7.21 -0.83
CA SER A 22 -0.44 6.59 -2.16
C SER A 22 -0.76 5.09 -2.10
N VAL A 23 -0.19 4.36 -1.13
CA VAL A 23 -0.51 2.93 -0.93
C VAL A 23 -1.93 2.74 -0.39
N ALA A 24 -2.40 3.62 0.49
CA ALA A 24 -3.78 3.59 0.98
C ALA A 24 -4.78 3.80 -0.17
N ASP A 25 -4.57 4.80 -1.02
CA ASP A 25 -5.42 5.09 -2.18
C ASP A 25 -5.45 3.88 -3.15
N ALA A 26 -4.31 3.24 -3.39
CA ALA A 26 -4.22 2.05 -4.24
C ALA A 26 -4.99 0.86 -3.65
N LEU A 27 -4.95 0.68 -2.33
CA LEU A 27 -5.72 -0.35 -1.63
C LEU A 27 -7.22 -0.09 -1.70
N GLU A 28 -7.67 1.16 -1.58
CA GLU A 28 -9.09 1.52 -1.73
C GLU A 28 -9.59 1.24 -3.15
N ALA A 29 -8.84 1.67 -4.18
CA ALA A 29 -9.18 1.40 -5.57
C ALA A 29 -9.19 -0.11 -5.88
N THR A 30 -8.31 -0.88 -5.24
CA THR A 30 -8.28 -2.34 -5.40
C THR A 30 -9.45 -3.00 -4.67
N ALA A 31 -9.85 -2.45 -3.52
CA ALA A 31 -11.00 -2.95 -2.78
C ALA A 31 -12.30 -2.78 -3.55
N GLU A 32 -12.50 -1.62 -4.20
CA GLU A 32 -13.65 -1.36 -5.06
C GLU A 32 -13.73 -2.40 -6.18
N LYS A 33 -12.63 -2.62 -6.92
CA LYS A 33 -12.55 -3.66 -7.96
C LYS A 33 -12.78 -5.07 -7.41
N ALA A 34 -12.24 -5.37 -6.24
CA ALA A 34 -12.43 -6.67 -5.61
C ALA A 34 -13.91 -6.92 -5.25
N HIS A 35 -14.60 -5.88 -4.77
CA HIS A 35 -16.02 -5.93 -4.47
C HIS A 35 -16.86 -6.12 -5.73
N GLU A 36 -16.56 -5.38 -6.81
CA GLU A 36 -17.21 -5.54 -8.13
C GLU A 36 -17.05 -6.97 -8.68
N MET A 37 -15.91 -7.61 -8.40
CA MET A 37 -15.64 -9.00 -8.79
C MET A 37 -16.27 -10.04 -7.83
N GLY A 38 -17.01 -9.62 -6.81
CA GLY A 38 -17.61 -10.50 -5.80
C GLY A 38 -16.63 -11.07 -4.78
N ASN A 39 -15.43 -10.51 -4.69
CA ASN A 39 -14.42 -10.89 -3.70
C ASN A 39 -14.45 -9.97 -2.48
N ASP A 40 -15.57 -10.03 -1.75
CA ASP A 40 -15.84 -9.16 -0.59
C ASP A 40 -14.79 -9.28 0.52
N ARG A 41 -14.22 -10.47 0.71
CA ARG A 41 -13.17 -10.69 1.71
C ARG A 41 -11.91 -9.92 1.36
N PHE A 42 -11.52 -9.93 0.08
CA PHE A 42 -10.36 -9.17 -0.37
C PHE A 42 -10.64 -7.67 -0.25
N ALA A 43 -11.83 -7.21 -0.66
CA ALA A 43 -12.24 -5.82 -0.53
C ALA A 43 -12.18 -5.32 0.92
N ALA A 44 -12.74 -6.09 1.86
CA ALA A 44 -12.73 -5.75 3.29
C ALA A 44 -11.30 -5.67 3.85
N ASN A 45 -10.43 -6.62 3.47
CA ASN A 45 -9.03 -6.62 3.89
C ASN A 45 -8.27 -5.39 3.35
N SER A 46 -8.48 -5.07 2.06
CA SER A 46 -7.86 -3.92 1.43
C SER A 46 -8.32 -2.59 2.04
N ILE A 47 -9.62 -2.41 2.30
CA ILE A 47 -10.12 -1.21 3.01
C ILE A 47 -9.60 -1.12 4.43
N SER A 48 -9.58 -2.23 5.16
CA SER A 48 -9.06 -2.24 6.54
C SER A 48 -7.61 -1.77 6.58
N LEU A 49 -6.78 -2.29 5.68
CA LEU A 49 -5.38 -1.93 5.60
C LEU A 49 -5.17 -0.49 5.10
N ALA A 50 -5.97 -0.02 4.14
CA ALA A 50 -5.93 1.38 3.69
C ALA A 50 -6.19 2.36 4.84
N ARG A 51 -7.21 2.09 5.67
CA ARG A 51 -7.57 2.91 6.83
C ARG A 51 -6.49 2.92 7.91
N ILE A 52 -5.84 1.78 8.15
CA ILE A 52 -4.72 1.68 9.10
C ILE A 52 -3.54 2.52 8.58
N ILE A 53 -3.21 2.39 7.29
CA ILE A 53 -2.10 3.13 6.67
C ILE A 53 -2.37 4.63 6.65
N SER A 54 -3.57 5.08 6.29
CA SER A 54 -3.92 6.51 6.29
C SER A 54 -3.97 7.11 7.69
N GLY A 55 -4.44 6.36 8.68
CA GLY A 55 -4.35 6.74 10.09
C GLY A 55 -2.91 6.91 10.56
N CYS A 56 -2.02 5.98 10.21
CA CYS A 56 -0.59 6.09 10.50
C CYS A 56 0.09 7.23 9.73
N ALA A 57 -0.31 7.50 8.48
CA ALA A 57 0.23 8.59 7.66
C ALA A 57 0.01 9.96 8.31
N GLY A 58 -1.15 10.16 8.95
CA GLY A 58 -1.47 11.37 9.72
C GLY A 58 -0.65 11.52 11.02
N ASP A 59 -0.11 10.41 11.53
CA ASP A 59 0.64 10.33 12.79
C ASP A 59 2.13 10.00 12.58
N VAL A 60 2.68 10.24 11.38
CA VAL A 60 4.09 9.96 11.01
C VAL A 60 5.09 10.73 11.87
N VAL A 61 4.66 11.77 12.58
CA VAL A 61 5.48 12.50 13.57
C VAL A 61 5.76 11.67 14.83
N THR A 62 4.87 10.74 15.20
CA THR A 62 5.00 9.91 16.41
C THR A 62 5.14 8.41 16.12
N SER A 63 4.82 7.96 14.90
CA SER A 63 4.82 6.54 14.53
C SER A 63 6.23 5.94 14.44
N ASP A 64 6.35 4.72 14.99
CA ASP A 64 7.55 3.89 14.91
C ASP A 64 7.84 3.53 13.45
N LEU A 65 8.98 3.98 12.93
CA LEU A 65 9.35 3.84 11.51
C LEU A 65 9.34 2.37 11.02
N PRO A 66 9.88 1.41 11.78
CA PRO A 66 9.68 -0.03 11.57
C PRO A 66 8.22 -0.47 11.38
N ALA A 67 7.29 0.06 12.17
CA ALA A 67 5.88 -0.31 12.07
C ALA A 67 5.26 0.23 10.77
N ALA A 68 5.59 1.47 10.40
CA ALA A 68 5.18 2.06 9.13
C ALA A 68 5.73 1.27 7.92
N GLU A 69 6.98 0.82 8.00
CA GLU A 69 7.61 -0.02 6.97
C GLU A 69 6.91 -1.38 6.82
N LEU A 70 6.58 -2.05 7.92
CA LEU A 70 5.84 -3.31 7.89
C LEU A 70 4.43 -3.14 7.30
N LEU A 71 3.73 -2.05 7.64
CA LEU A 71 2.41 -1.76 7.09
C LEU A 71 2.47 -1.53 5.57
N LEU A 72 3.47 -0.80 5.09
CA LEU A 72 3.71 -0.59 3.67
C LEU A 72 4.01 -1.90 2.94
N GLN A 73 4.88 -2.74 3.51
CA GLN A 73 5.19 -4.06 2.95
C GLN A 73 3.93 -4.93 2.87
N HIS A 74 3.09 -4.92 3.90
CA HIS A 74 1.82 -5.64 3.90
C HIS A 74 0.87 -5.12 2.82
N GLY A 75 0.76 -3.79 2.68
CA GLY A 75 -0.07 -3.14 1.65
C GLY A 75 0.34 -3.57 0.24
N ILE A 76 1.63 -3.49 -0.06
CA ILE A 76 2.20 -3.89 -1.36
C ILE A 76 1.99 -5.39 -1.60
N ALA A 77 2.21 -6.24 -0.59
CA ALA A 77 1.98 -7.67 -0.70
C ALA A 77 0.51 -7.97 -1.01
N LEU A 78 -0.43 -7.34 -0.31
CA LEU A 78 -1.86 -7.53 -0.56
C LEU A 78 -2.24 -7.10 -1.97
N LEU A 79 -1.78 -5.94 -2.43
CA LEU A 79 -1.98 -5.48 -3.82
C LEU A 79 -1.45 -6.49 -4.85
N SER A 80 -0.28 -7.08 -4.60
CA SER A 80 0.30 -8.08 -5.51
C SER A 80 -0.48 -9.40 -5.57
N LEU A 81 -1.27 -9.70 -4.55
CA LEU A 81 -2.13 -10.88 -4.49
C LEU A 81 -3.47 -10.66 -5.21
N PHE A 82 -3.79 -9.43 -5.62
CA PHE A 82 -5.03 -9.15 -6.34
C PHE A 82 -4.94 -9.66 -7.79
N PRO A 83 -5.76 -10.64 -8.19
CA PRO A 83 -5.70 -11.22 -9.54
C PRO A 83 -6.23 -10.29 -10.65
N GLY A 84 -6.77 -9.11 -10.30
CA GLY A 84 -7.27 -8.10 -11.25
C GLY A 84 -6.32 -6.91 -11.48
N GLY A 85 -5.15 -6.88 -10.83
CA GLY A 85 -4.06 -5.97 -11.20
C GLY A 85 -3.36 -6.57 -12.41
N THR A 86 -3.31 -5.83 -13.52
CA THR A 86 -2.76 -6.28 -14.81
C THR A 86 -1.60 -7.26 -14.64
N PRO A 87 -1.68 -8.49 -15.20
CA PRO A 87 -0.58 -9.42 -15.14
C PRO A 87 0.64 -8.75 -15.78
N ARG A 88 1.75 -8.79 -15.04
CA ARG A 88 3.11 -8.54 -15.51
C ARG A 88 3.23 -9.02 -16.96
N SER A 89 3.41 -8.07 -17.88
CA SER A 89 3.58 -8.34 -19.31
C SER A 89 4.58 -9.49 -19.46
N THR A 90 4.07 -10.64 -19.87
CA THR A 90 4.85 -11.78 -20.32
C THR A 90 5.56 -11.33 -21.58
N VAL A 91 6.82 -10.93 -21.42
CA VAL A 91 7.76 -10.85 -22.53
C VAL A 91 7.98 -12.27 -23.05
N HIS A 92 7.29 -12.59 -24.14
CA HIS A 92 7.61 -13.70 -25.04
C HIS A 92 8.40 -13.14 -26.22
#